data_AF-A0A7G1I8F1-F1
#
_entry.id   AF-A0A7G1I8F1-F1
#
_cell.length_a   1.000
_cell.length_b   1.000
_cell.length_c   1.000
_cell.angle_alpha   90.00
_cell.angle_beta   90.00
_cell.angle_gamma   90.00
#
_symmetry.space_group_name_H-M   'P 1'
#
loop_
_entity.id
_entity.type
_entity.pdbx_description
1 polymer ?
#
loop_
_entity_poly.entity_id
_entity_poly.type
_entity_poly.pdbx_seq_one_letter_code
_entity_poly.pdbx_strand_id
1 'polypeptide(L)' 'MTDDVLARLISFGNVLVTSHQAFLTWEALGNIADITFDNIAEFVAGRRGLN' A
#
# COMPACT_ATOMS: atom_id res chain seq x y z
N MET A 1 17.70 17.24 -1.16
CA MET A 1 17.24 15.84 -1.00
C MET A 1 18.46 15.05 -0.55
N THR A 2 18.41 14.30 0.55
CA THR A 2 19.59 13.57 1.09
C THR A 2 19.80 12.21 0.43
N ASP A 3 18.87 11.80 -0.44
CA ASP A 3 18.96 10.60 -1.24
C ASP A 3 19.41 10.98 -2.66
N ASP A 4 20.72 10.88 -2.89
CA ASP A 4 21.35 11.24 -4.16
C ASP A 4 20.95 10.29 -5.30
N VAL A 5 20.57 9.04 -4.99
CA VAL A 5 20.11 8.07 -5.99
C VAL A 5 18.73 8.48 -6.48
N LEU A 6 17.80 8.72 -5.56
CA LEU A 6 16.47 9.20 -5.91
C LEU A 6 16.56 10.55 -6.64
N ALA A 7 17.47 11.46 -6.22
CA ALA A 7 17.66 12.77 -6.85
C ALA A 7 18.06 12.64 -8.32
N ARG A 8 18.99 11.72 -8.58
CA ARG A 8 19.45 11.41 -9.94
C ARG A 8 18.33 10.77 -10.77
N LEU A 9 17.63 9.79 -10.23
CA LEU A 9 16.56 9.08 -10.96
C LEU A 9 15.44 10.02 -11.40
N ILE A 10 14.96 10.90 -10.53
CA ILE A 10 13.87 11.84 -10.89
C ILE A 10 14.31 12.94 -11.86
N SER A 11 15.62 13.16 -12.06
CA SER A 11 16.15 14.14 -13.01
C SER A 11 16.17 13.66 -14.47
N PHE A 12 16.02 12.35 -14.71
CA PHE A 12 16.03 11.78 -16.04
C PHE A 12 14.66 11.91 -16.71
N GLY A 13 14.59 12.54 -17.89
CA GLY A 13 13.32 12.75 -18.61
C GLY A 13 12.65 11.46 -19.12
N ASN A 14 13.34 10.32 -19.05
CA ASN A 14 12.84 8.99 -19.39
C ASN A 14 12.55 8.11 -18.16
N VAL A 15 12.48 8.70 -16.96
CA VAL A 15 12.15 8.00 -15.72
C VAL A 15 10.87 8.60 -15.13
N LEU A 16 9.89 7.74 -14.85
CA LEU A 16 8.68 8.09 -14.12
C LEU A 16 8.70 7.37 -12.78
N VAL A 17 8.56 8.12 -11.68
CA VAL A 17 8.47 7.58 -10.33
C VAL A 17 7.10 7.93 -9.76
N THR A 18 6.42 6.94 -9.19
CA THR A 18 5.13 7.11 -8.49
C THR A 18 5.22 6.46 -7.12
N SER A 19 4.62 7.07 -6.09
CA SER A 19 4.74 6.61 -4.70
C SER A 19 3.88 5.39 -4.39
N HIS A 20 4.40 4.17 -4.64
CA HIS A 20 3.75 2.90 -4.32
C HIS A 20 2.26 2.83 -4.74
N GLN A 21 1.88 3.52 -5.82
CA GLN A 21 0.48 3.66 -6.24
C GLN A 21 -0.04 2.45 -7.01
N ALA A 22 0.77 1.40 -7.17
CA ALA A 22 0.39 0.22 -7.93
C ALA A 22 -0.85 -0.50 -7.35
N PHE A 23 -1.11 -0.38 -6.05
CA PHE A 23 -2.29 -0.95 -5.40
C PHE A 23 -3.53 -0.05 -5.46
N LEU A 24 -3.43 1.18 -5.96
CA LEU A 24 -4.47 2.20 -5.82
C LEU A 24 -5.59 2.05 -6.87
N THR A 25 -6.29 0.90 -6.83
CA THR A 25 -7.50 0.63 -7.60
C THR A 25 -8.71 0.51 -6.68
N TRP A 26 -9.92 0.66 -7.21
CA TRP A 26 -11.16 0.51 -6.43
C TRP A 26 -11.29 -0.88 -5.83
N GLU A 27 -10.95 -1.91 -6.60
CA GLU A 27 -11.03 -3.32 -6.20
C GLU A 27 -10.02 -3.63 -5.10
N ALA A 28 -8.77 -3.20 -5.26
CA ALA A 28 -7.72 -3.45 -4.27
C ALA A 28 -8.01 -2.73 -2.95
N LEU A 29 -8.46 -1.47 -3.00
CA LEU A 29 -8.87 -0.73 -1.80
C LEU A 29 -10.11 -1.34 -1.13
N GLY A 30 -11.09 -1.82 -1.92
CA GLY A 30 -12.24 -2.56 -1.41
C GLY A 30 -11.82 -3.80 -0.63
N ASN A 31 -10.96 -4.64 -1.23
CA ASN A 31 -10.44 -5.84 -0.57
C ASN A 31 -9.66 -5.52 0.72
N ILE A 32 -8.87 -4.45 0.72
CA ILE A 32 -8.15 -4.00 1.93
C ILE A 32 -9.15 -3.61 3.04
N ALA A 33 -10.22 -2.89 2.69
CA ALA A 33 -11.24 -2.51 3.65
C ALA A 33 -11.97 -3.74 4.22
N ASP A 34 -12.39 -4.68 3.37
CA ASP A 34 -13.08 -5.90 3.78
C ASP A 34 -12.23 -6.72 4.76
N ILE A 35 -10.97 -7.00 4.41
CA ILE A 35 -10.03 -7.71 5.31
C ILE A 35 -9.79 -6.94 6.62
N THR A 36 -9.77 -5.61 6.57
CA THR A 36 -9.63 -4.80 7.79
C THR A 36 -10.82 -5.01 8.72
N PHE A 37 -12.05 -5.01 8.20
CA PHE A 37 -13.24 -5.27 9.00
C PHE A 37 -13.28 -6.70 9.54
N ASP A 38 -12.91 -7.68 8.72
CA ASP A 38 -12.85 -9.08 9.13
C ASP A 38 -11.85 -9.29 10.27
N ASN A 39 -10.63 -8.72 10.15
CA ASN A 39 -9.62 -8.78 11.20
C ASN A 39 -10.13 -8.19 12.52
N ILE A 40 -10.86 -7.06 12.46
CA ILE A 40 -11.47 -6.44 13.65
C ILE A 40 -12.53 -7.37 14.25
N ALA A 41 -13.42 -7.94 13.42
CA ALA A 41 -14.47 -8.84 13.87
C ALA A 41 -13.91 -10.12 14.52
N GLU A 42 -12.84 -10.68 13.96
CA GLU A 42 -12.14 -11.83 14.52
C GLU A 42 -11.50 -11.51 15.87
N PHE A 43 -10.83 -10.35 15.98
CA PHE A 43 -10.24 -9.88 17.23
C PHE A 43 -11.30 -9.73 18.33
N VAL A 44 -12.43 -9.08 18.03
CA VAL A 44 -13.54 -8.90 18.99
C VAL A 44 -14.12 -10.24 19.42
N ALA A 45 -14.16 -11.23 18.53
CA ALA A 45 -14.63 -12.57 18.84
C ALA A 45 -13.61 -13.45 19.59
N GLY A 46 -12.46 -12.91 19.98
CA GLY A 46 -11.39 -13.65 20.65
C GLY A 46 -10.71 -14.69 19.76
N ARG A 47 -10.87 -14.59 18.43
CA ARG A 47 -10.17 -15.43 17.46
C ARG A 47 -8.86 -14.75 17.07
N ARG A 48 -7.85 -15.55 16.72
CA ARG A 48 -6.66 -15.05 16.06
C ARG A 48 -6.84 -15.23 14.56
N GLY A 49 -6.96 -14.12 13.85
CA GLY A 49 -7.00 -14.10 12.39
C GLY A 49 -5.70 -14.61 11.78
N LEU A 50 -5.78 -15.00 10.50
CA LEU A 50 -4.61 -15.42 9.71
C LEU A 50 -3.71 -14.24 9.29
N ASN A 51 -4.20 -13.00 9.45
CA ASN A 51 -3.52 -11.75 9.10
C ASN A 51 -3.13 -10.96 10.35
#